data_AF-A0A351A0K0-F1
#
_entry.id   AF-A0A351A0K0-F1
#
_cell.length_a   1.000
_cell.length_b   1.000
_cell.length_c   1.000
_cell.angle_alpha   90.00
_cell.angle_beta   90.00
_cell.angle_gamma   90.00
#
_symmetry.space_group_name_H-M   'P 1'
#
loop_
_entity.id
_entity.type
_entity.pdbx_description
1 polymer ?
#
loop_
_entity_poly.entity_id
_entity_poly.type
_entity_poly.pdbx_seq_one_letter_code
_entity_poly.pdbx_strand_id
1 'polypeptide(L)'
;HIVNLEKTMAKYNEAMDFVRKLAANRGNVLFVSTKRQAREIIAEEAGRAGMPFVDERWLGGMLAHFKTVKQSIKPLKETEAMVEAGSGGG
;
A
#
# COMPACT_ATOMS: atom_id res chain seq x y z
N HIS A 1 15.27 24.32 -7.04
CA HIS A 1 13.99 24.45 -7.77
C HIS A 1 12.87 24.65 -6.77
N ILE A 2 11.95 25.59 -7.02
CA ILE A 2 10.79 25.86 -6.17
C ILE A 2 9.55 25.28 -6.87
N VAL A 3 8.74 24.50 -6.14
CA VAL A 3 7.50 23.93 -6.65
C VAL A 3 6.39 24.98 -6.59
N ASN A 4 5.61 25.11 -7.66
CA ASN A 4 4.48 26.04 -7.70
C ASN A 4 3.26 25.43 -6.98
N LEU A 5 2.88 26.05 -5.86
CA LEU A 5 1.79 25.58 -5.01
C LEU A 5 0.40 25.72 -5.64
N GLU A 6 0.15 26.73 -6.47
CA GLU A 6 -1.14 26.91 -7.15
C GLU A 6 -1.42 25.74 -8.10
N LYS A 7 -0.40 25.33 -8.87
CA LYS A 7 -0.49 24.16 -9.75
C LYS A 7 -0.65 22.87 -8.94
N THR A 8 0.06 22.73 -7.83
CA THR A 8 -0.08 21.58 -6.93
C THR A 8 -1.49 21.49 -6.36
N MET A 9 -2.08 22.61 -5.91
CA MET A 9 -3.43 22.64 -5.36
C MET A 9 -4.50 22.24 -6.38
N ALA A 10 -4.41 22.77 -7.61
CA ALA A 10 -5.33 22.39 -8.68
C ALA A 10 -5.26 20.88 -8.98
N LYS A 11 -4.04 20.34 -9.13
CA LYS A 11 -3.83 18.91 -9.42
C LYS A 11 -4.16 17.99 -8.25
N TYR A 12 -3.95 18.45 -7.03
CA TYR A 12 -4.34 17.73 -5.82
C TYR A 12 -5.86 17.55 -5.76
N ASN A 13 -6.63 18.59 -6.03
CA ASN A 13 -8.09 18.51 -6.04
C ASN A 13 -8.61 17.54 -7.11
N GLU A 14 -8.05 17.60 -8.34
CA GLU A 14 -8.38 16.63 -9.40
C GLU A 14 -8.11 15.17 -8.97
N ALA A 15 -6.96 14.92 -8.34
CA ALA A 15 -6.60 13.59 -7.84
C ALA A 15 -7.54 13.11 -6.73
N MET A 16 -7.91 14.00 -5.80
CA MET A 16 -8.84 13.69 -4.72
C MET A 16 -10.23 13.32 -5.24
N ASP A 17 -10.74 14.04 -6.25
CA ASP A 17 -12.02 13.72 -6.88
C ASP A 17 -12.00 12.35 -7.57
N PHE A 18 -10.90 12.01 -8.23
CA PHE A 18 -10.71 10.70 -8.85
C PHE A 18 -10.71 9.58 -7.80
N VAL A 19 -9.92 9.73 -6.72
CA VAL A 19 -9.82 8.73 -5.65
C VAL A 19 -11.19 8.53 -4.97
N ARG A 20 -11.94 9.60 -4.73
CA ARG A 20 -13.31 9.52 -4.18
C ARG A 20 -14.25 8.71 -5.07
N LYS A 21 -14.23 8.95 -6.39
CA LYS A 21 -15.02 8.18 -7.36
C LYS A 21 -14.62 6.71 -7.38
N LEU A 22 -13.32 6.42 -7.35
CA LEU A 22 -12.80 5.05 -7.32
C LEU A 22 -13.24 4.30 -6.07
N ALA A 23 -13.14 4.93 -4.89
CA ALA A 23 -13.58 4.36 -3.62
C ALA A 23 -15.09 4.10 -3.60
N ALA A 24 -15.91 5.02 -4.12
CA ALA A 24 -17.35 4.83 -4.25
C ALA A 24 -17.73 3.62 -5.12
N ASN A 25 -16.91 3.33 -6.13
CA ASN A 25 -17.08 2.17 -7.03
C ASN A 25 -16.47 0.87 -6.48
N ARG A 26 -16.11 0.81 -5.19
CA ARG A 26 -15.40 -0.32 -4.55
C ARG A 26 -14.08 -0.67 -5.25
N GLY A 27 -13.42 0.32 -5.85
CA GLY A 27 -12.09 0.16 -6.41
C GLY A 27 -11.03 0.09 -5.31
N ASN A 28 -9.96 -0.66 -5.58
CA ASN A 28 -8.82 -0.74 -4.68
C ASN A 28 -7.75 0.29 -5.09
N VAL A 29 -7.14 0.94 -4.10
CA VAL A 29 -5.99 1.85 -4.27
C VAL A 29 -4.75 1.19 -3.69
N LEU A 30 -3.70 1.02 -4.49
CA LEU A 30 -2.43 0.49 -4.01
C LEU A 30 -1.51 1.64 -3.59
N PHE A 31 -1.16 1.69 -2.30
CA PHE A 31 -0.20 2.65 -1.77
C PHE A 31 1.22 2.13 -2.01
N VAL A 32 2.13 2.96 -2.52
CA VAL A 32 3.48 2.53 -2.85
C VAL A 32 4.50 3.57 -2.41
N SER A 33 5.49 3.14 -1.63
CA SER A 33 6.69 3.91 -1.35
C SER A 33 7.83 2.96 -1.03
N THR A 34 9.03 3.24 -1.53
CA THR A 34 10.23 2.45 -1.22
C THR A 34 11.20 3.19 -0.31
N LYS A 35 10.87 4.44 0.08
CA LYS A 35 11.72 5.27 0.93
C LYS A 35 11.61 4.85 2.39
N ARG A 36 12.74 4.61 3.05
CA ARG A 36 12.80 4.16 4.46
C ARG A 36 11.96 5.02 5.41
N GLN A 37 11.98 6.34 5.24
CA GLN A 37 11.24 7.30 6.08
C GLN A 37 9.71 7.26 5.88
N ALA A 38 9.24 6.70 4.77
CA ALA A 38 7.82 6.68 4.41
C ALA A 38 7.20 5.28 4.54
N ARG A 39 7.96 4.28 5.00
CA ARG A 39 7.49 2.89 5.11
C ARG A 39 6.37 2.78 6.13
N GLU A 40 6.66 3.20 7.35
CA GLU A 40 5.70 3.19 8.47
C GLU A 40 4.46 4.02 8.13
N ILE A 41 4.65 5.22 7.57
CA ILE A 41 3.55 6.12 7.18
C ILE A 41 2.62 5.44 6.15
N ILE A 42 3.18 4.81 5.13
CA ILE A 42 2.38 4.16 4.08
C ILE A 42 1.67 2.91 4.63
N ALA A 43 2.36 2.10 5.43
CA ALA A 43 1.78 0.91 6.05
C ALA A 43 0.61 1.29 7.00
N GLU A 44 0.81 2.30 7.84
CA GLU A 44 -0.20 2.78 8.78
C GLU A 44 -1.42 3.37 8.05
N GLU A 45 -1.21 4.31 7.13
CA GLU A 45 -2.32 4.99 6.45
C GLU A 45 -3.09 4.05 5.50
N ALA A 46 -2.40 3.14 4.82
CA ALA A 46 -3.07 2.12 4.02
C ALA A 46 -3.85 1.12 4.88
N GLY A 47 -3.30 0.74 6.04
CA GLY A 47 -3.98 -0.09 7.04
C GLY A 47 -5.25 0.58 7.57
N ARG A 48 -5.17 1.87 7.93
CA ARG A 48 -6.33 2.69 8.35
C ARG A 48 -7.40 2.80 7.26
N ALA A 49 -6.97 2.90 6.00
CA ALA A 49 -7.87 2.94 4.84
C ALA A 49 -8.41 1.55 4.41
N GLY A 50 -7.90 0.46 4.97
CA GLY A 50 -8.23 -0.90 4.56
C GLY A 50 -7.77 -1.24 3.13
N MET A 51 -6.73 -0.57 2.65
CA MET A 51 -6.22 -0.66 1.28
C MET A 51 -4.87 -1.39 1.23
N PRO A 52 -4.53 -2.04 0.10
CA PRO A 52 -3.22 -2.70 -0.05
C PRO A 52 -2.07 -1.67 -0.14
N PHE A 53 -0.88 -2.07 0.32
CA PHE A 53 0.33 -1.25 0.22
C PHE A 53 1.60 -2.04 -0.12
N VAL A 54 2.63 -1.31 -0.57
CA VAL A 54 4.02 -1.77 -0.73
C VAL A 54 4.94 -0.69 -0.16
N ASP A 55 5.62 -1.01 0.93
CA ASP A 55 6.60 -0.18 1.65
C ASP A 55 8.06 -0.66 1.46
N GLU A 56 8.22 -1.91 1.04
CA GLU A 56 9.48 -2.53 0.69
C GLU A 56 9.81 -2.43 -0.80
N ARG A 57 10.91 -3.07 -1.22
CA ARG A 57 11.35 -3.09 -2.62
C ARG A 57 10.23 -3.57 -3.56
N TRP A 58 9.87 -2.70 -4.51
CA TRP A 58 8.98 -3.05 -5.61
C TRP A 58 9.62 -4.08 -6.54
N LEU A 59 9.01 -5.24 -6.68
CA LEU A 59 9.46 -6.27 -7.60
C LEU A 59 8.83 -6.06 -8.98
N GLY A 60 9.64 -6.16 -10.03
CA GLY A 60 9.16 -6.10 -11.41
C GLY A 60 8.04 -7.12 -11.63
N GLY A 61 6.92 -6.69 -12.20
CA GLY A 61 5.75 -7.54 -12.43
C GLY A 61 4.69 -7.52 -11.33
N MET A 62 4.83 -6.74 -10.25
CA MET A 62 3.81 -6.66 -9.18
C MET A 62 2.41 -6.28 -9.66
N LEU A 63 2.29 -5.37 -10.65
CA LEU A 63 1.00 -4.99 -11.25
C LEU A 63 0.61 -5.88 -12.44
N ALA A 64 1.58 -6.28 -13.27
CA ALA A 64 1.32 -7.11 -14.44
C ALA A 64 0.96 -8.58 -14.08
N HIS A 65 1.43 -9.07 -12.93
CA HIS A 65 1.22 -10.42 -12.42
C HIS A 65 0.69 -10.41 -10.98
N PHE A 66 -0.28 -9.55 -10.69
CA PHE A 66 -0.85 -9.36 -9.35
C PHE A 66 -1.37 -10.67 -8.71
N LYS A 67 -1.90 -11.61 -9.52
CA LYS A 67 -2.35 -12.94 -9.04
C LYS A 67 -1.21 -13.73 -8.39
N THR A 68 -0.02 -13.68 -8.98
CA THR A 68 1.18 -14.38 -8.49
C THR A 68 1.72 -13.72 -7.22
N VAL A 69 1.73 -12.38 -7.18
CA VAL A 69 2.18 -11.64 -5.99
C VAL A 69 1.23 -11.81 -4.81
N LYS A 70 -0.08 -11.89 -5.05
CA LYS A 70 -1.05 -12.20 -4.00
C LYS A 70 -0.81 -13.58 -3.38
N GLN A 71 -0.36 -14.55 -4.18
CA GLN A 71 -0.03 -15.89 -3.69
C GLN A 71 1.22 -15.90 -2.82
N SER A 72 2.23 -15.06 -3.10
CA SER A 72 3.43 -14.96 -2.26
C SER A 72 3.20 -14.29 -0.91
N ILE A 73 2.08 -13.56 -0.72
CA ILE A 73 1.70 -12.98 0.58
C ILE A 73 1.08 -14.04 1.51
N LYS A 74 0.55 -15.14 0.97
CA LYS A 74 -0.12 -16.19 1.77
C LYS A 74 0.85 -16.93 2.73
N PRO A 75 2.04 -17.39 2.29
CA PRO A 75 3.05 -17.99 3.17
C PRO A 75 3.54 -17.03 4.26
N LEU A 76 3.57 -15.72 3.99
CA LEU A 76 3.99 -14.70 4.97
C LEU A 76 3.03 -14.71 6.17
N LYS A 77 1.72 -14.68 5.92
CA LYS A 77 0.68 -14.77 6.95
C LYS A 77 0.66 -16.10 7.69
N GLU A 78 0.94 -17.20 6.99
CA GLU A 78 1.06 -18.53 7.59
C GLU A 78 2.27 -18.59 8.55
N THR A 79 3.39 -17.96 8.18
CA THR A 79 4.60 -17.89 9.02
C THR A 79 4.39 -16.98 10.24
N GLU A 80 3.74 -15.82 10.08
CA GLU A 80 3.36 -14.94 11.19
C GLU A 80 2.46 -15.66 12.20
N ALA A 81 1.44 -16.38 11.71
CA ALA A 81 0.55 -17.18 12.56
C ALA A 81 1.28 -18.33 13.28
N MET A 82 2.26 -18.97 12.63
CA MET A 82 3.07 -20.02 13.25
C MET A 82 4.04 -19.47 14.30
N VAL A 83 4.62 -18.29 14.09
CA VAL A 83 5.48 -17.62 15.09
C VAL A 83 4.67 -17.18 16.30
N GLU A 84 3.47 -16.64 16.08
CA GLU A 84 2.57 -16.24 17.16
C GLU A 84 2.02 -17.45 17.94
N ALA A 85 1.73 -18.57 17.26
CA ALA A 85 1.36 -19.83 17.90
C ALA A 85 2.53 -20.54 18.61
N GLY A 86 3.78 -20.33 18.16
CA GLY A 86 4.98 -20.98 18.69
C GLY A 86 5.64 -20.27 19.87
N SER A 87 5.28 -19.01 20.16
CA SER A 87 5.88 -18.22 21.25
C SER A 87 5.20 -18.39 22.62
N GLY A 88 4.17 -19.24 22.72
CA GLY A 88 3.49 -19.61 23.99
C GLY A 88 4.03 -20.89 24.66
N GLY A 89 5.13 -21.47 24.18
CA GLY A 89 5.69 -22.71 24.69
C GLY A 89 7.18 -22.60 25.02
N GLY A 90 7.50 -22.01 26.16
CA GLY A 90 8.83 -21.96 26.77
C GLY A 90 8.71 -21.63 28.24
#